data_AF-A0A369T432-F1
#
_entry.id   AF-A0A369T432-F1
#
_cell.length_a   1.000
_cell.length_b   1.000
_cell.length_c   1.000
_cell.angle_alpha   90.00
_cell.angle_beta   90.00
_cell.angle_gamma   90.00
#
_symmetry.space_group_name_H-M   'P 1'
#
loop_
_entity.id
_entity.type
_entity.pdbx_description
1 polymer ?
#
loop_
_entity_poly.entity_id
_entity_poly.type
_entity_poly.pdbx_seq_one_letter_code
_entity_poly.pdbx_strand_id
1 'polypeptide(L)'
;MTRAESFGISFSLLYPSDLYGPLSEVEEPREVLGYALSRVFRDAVSEAESASSDLGEEVPILGMDFSLSPWMEESAARVVSLVARSPFLGPGTPSAVAEVNSAIGEASRGMRRLGFNELMLPMAEDDLLKEAALSLEMGARELALLTPYCLSGLDMVVLPLSMGRSDLAKLIGDVMTASRIKRRVLGVRVVLADAEPGEEIELGRFGRVPVMRI
;
A
#
# COMPACT_ATOMS: atom_id res chain seq x y z
N MET A 1 -7.08 28.87 -4.84
CA MET A 1 -6.94 28.70 -3.38
C MET A 1 -7.80 27.52 -2.98
N THR A 2 -7.19 26.38 -2.66
CA THR A 2 -7.86 25.26 -1.99
C THR A 2 -8.01 25.61 -0.52
N ARG A 3 -9.08 26.32 -0.16
CA ARG A 3 -9.47 26.46 1.25
C ARG A 3 -10.19 25.18 1.65
N ALA A 4 -9.82 24.61 2.80
CA ALA A 4 -10.59 23.52 3.38
C ALA A 4 -12.01 24.02 3.69
N GLU A 5 -13.02 23.33 3.15
CA GLU A 5 -14.43 23.65 3.39
C GLU A 5 -14.90 23.19 4.78
N SER A 6 -14.15 22.26 5.39
CA SER A 6 -14.41 21.70 6.71
C SER A 6 -13.12 21.57 7.52
N PHE A 7 -13.26 21.63 8.84
CA PHE A 7 -12.22 21.32 9.81
C PHE A 7 -12.60 20.04 10.55
N GLY A 8 -11.61 19.21 10.86
CA GLY A 8 -11.81 17.97 11.59
C GLY A 8 -10.56 17.09 11.56
N ILE A 9 -10.68 15.89 12.13
CA ILE A 9 -9.59 14.92 12.23
C ILE A 9 -9.94 13.69 11.40
N SER A 10 -8.93 13.12 10.77
CA SER A 10 -9.00 11.80 10.16
C SER A 10 -7.90 10.91 10.69
N PHE A 11 -8.16 9.62 10.72
CA PHE A 11 -7.19 8.62 11.20
C PHE A 11 -6.73 7.74 10.04
N SER A 12 -5.49 7.29 10.09
CA SER A 12 -4.90 6.30 9.19
C SER A 12 -4.28 5.20 10.04
N LEU A 13 -4.25 3.99 9.51
CA LEU A 13 -3.86 2.80 10.27
C LEU A 13 -2.56 2.20 9.73
N LEU A 14 -1.68 1.80 10.65
CA LEU A 14 -0.58 0.88 10.38
C LEU A 14 -0.93 -0.43 11.09
N TYR A 15 -1.27 -1.45 10.31
CA TYR A 15 -1.76 -2.74 10.79
C TYR A 15 -1.40 -3.98 9.93
N PRO A 16 -0.43 -3.97 8.99
CA PRO A 16 -0.01 -5.22 8.35
C PRO A 16 0.37 -6.32 9.35
N SER A 17 1.10 -5.95 10.41
CA SER A 17 1.60 -6.91 11.41
C SER A 17 0.49 -7.62 12.20
N ASP A 18 -0.62 -6.93 12.47
CA ASP A 18 -1.82 -7.50 13.13
C ASP A 18 -2.44 -8.65 12.33
N LEU A 19 -2.19 -8.71 11.02
CA LEU A 19 -2.72 -9.75 10.15
C LEU A 19 -1.80 -10.97 10.03
N TYR A 20 -0.53 -10.88 10.43
CA TYR A 20 0.44 -11.97 10.19
C TYR A 20 0.10 -13.25 10.95
N GLY A 21 -0.14 -13.15 12.26
CA GLY A 21 -0.52 -14.30 13.09
C GLY A 21 -1.80 -14.96 12.58
N PRO A 22 -2.94 -14.23 12.52
CA PRO A 22 -4.22 -14.77 12.07
C PRO A 22 -4.19 -15.45 10.70
N LEU A 23 -3.41 -14.91 9.75
CA LEU A 23 -3.32 -15.46 8.40
C LEU A 23 -2.30 -16.61 8.27
N SER A 24 -1.26 -16.64 9.10
CA SER A 24 -0.22 -17.68 9.01
C SER A 24 -0.59 -18.98 9.72
N GLU A 25 -1.42 -18.91 10.77
CA GLU A 25 -1.75 -20.05 11.66
C GLU A 25 -2.87 -20.97 11.16
N VAL A 26 -3.63 -20.53 10.15
CA VAL A 26 -4.76 -21.31 9.59
C VAL A 26 -4.32 -22.09 8.35
N GLU A 27 -5.17 -22.94 7.79
CA GLU A 27 -4.93 -23.59 6.48
C GLU A 27 -5.39 -22.69 5.33
N GLU A 28 -6.53 -22.02 5.49
CA GLU A 28 -7.18 -21.16 4.50
C GLU A 28 -7.23 -19.69 4.96
N PRO A 29 -6.21 -18.86 4.69
CA PRO A 29 -6.12 -17.48 5.19
C PRO A 29 -7.24 -16.58 4.67
N ARG A 30 -7.75 -16.90 3.47
CA ARG A 30 -8.81 -16.17 2.78
C ARG A 30 -10.12 -16.19 3.58
N GLU A 31 -10.40 -17.28 4.29
CA GLU A 31 -11.63 -17.42 5.09
C GLU A 31 -11.60 -16.58 6.37
N VAL A 32 -10.40 -16.33 6.92
CA VAL A 32 -10.24 -15.59 8.18
C VAL A 32 -9.89 -14.11 7.98
N LEU A 33 -9.42 -13.71 6.79
CA LEU A 33 -9.00 -12.35 6.47
C LEU A 33 -10.05 -11.29 6.82
N GLY A 34 -11.29 -11.50 6.39
CA GLY A 34 -12.38 -10.55 6.66
C GLY A 34 -12.67 -10.40 8.16
N TYR A 35 -12.58 -11.49 8.93
CA TYR A 35 -12.77 -11.45 10.38
C TYR A 35 -11.61 -10.74 11.08
N ALA A 36 -10.37 -11.01 10.68
CA ALA A 36 -9.18 -10.33 11.21
C ALA A 36 -9.24 -8.82 10.97
N LEU A 37 -9.53 -8.40 9.73
CA LEU A 37 -9.71 -6.98 9.38
C LEU A 37 -10.84 -6.33 10.19
N SER A 38 -11.99 -7.01 10.32
CA SER A 38 -13.12 -6.48 11.08
C SER A 38 -12.79 -6.25 12.56
N ARG A 39 -11.91 -7.08 13.14
CA ARG A 39 -11.41 -6.84 14.51
C ARG A 39 -10.55 -5.60 14.57
N VAL A 40 -9.49 -5.53 13.75
CA VAL A 40 -8.57 -4.38 13.68
C VAL A 40 -9.35 -3.07 13.49
N PHE A 41 -10.31 -3.04 12.58
CA PHE A 41 -11.07 -1.83 12.28
C PHE A 41 -12.02 -1.42 13.41
N ARG A 42 -12.64 -2.36 14.13
CA ARG A 42 -13.48 -2.04 15.30
C ARG A 42 -12.63 -1.47 16.43
N ASP A 43 -11.47 -2.07 16.69
CA ASP A 43 -10.56 -1.64 17.73
C ASP A 43 -10.05 -0.22 17.41
N ALA A 44 -9.65 0.02 16.16
CA ALA A 44 -9.21 1.33 15.69
C ALA A 44 -10.30 2.42 15.73
N VAL A 45 -11.56 2.07 15.40
CA VAL A 45 -12.69 3.01 15.53
C VAL A 45 -12.92 3.38 17.00
N SER A 46 -12.89 2.40 17.91
CA SER A 46 -13.04 2.65 19.34
C SER A 46 -11.93 3.55 19.88
N GLU A 47 -10.68 3.35 19.43
CA GLU A 47 -9.55 4.18 19.84
C GLU A 47 -9.66 5.61 19.27
N ALA A 48 -10.06 5.75 18.00
CA ALA A 48 -10.31 7.05 17.38
C ALA A 48 -11.42 7.84 18.09
N GLU A 49 -12.51 7.18 18.50
CA GLU A 49 -13.59 7.80 19.27
C GLU A 49 -13.10 8.24 20.66
N SER A 50 -12.30 7.41 21.34
CA SER A 50 -11.69 7.76 22.63
C SER A 50 -10.76 8.97 22.51
N ALA A 51 -9.84 8.95 21.54
CA ALA A 51 -8.89 10.05 21.30
C ALA A 51 -9.61 11.35 20.92
N SER A 52 -10.72 11.26 20.18
CA SER A 52 -11.53 12.43 19.85
C SER A 52 -12.24 13.03 21.07
N SER A 53 -12.63 12.20 22.05
CA SER A 53 -13.27 12.69 23.28
C SER A 53 -12.31 13.54 24.12
N ASP A 54 -11.02 13.21 24.11
CA ASP A 54 -9.97 13.97 24.80
C ASP A 54 -9.69 15.34 24.14
N LEU A 55 -9.99 15.49 22.86
CA LEU A 55 -9.78 16.74 22.09
C LEU A 55 -10.97 17.72 22.17
N GLY A 56 -12.08 17.30 22.78
CA GLY A 56 -13.32 18.07 22.93
C GLY A 56 -14.32 17.90 21.78
N GLU A 57 -15.60 18.11 22.06
CA GLU A 57 -16.72 17.84 21.13
C GLU A 57 -16.74 18.72 19.85
N GLU A 58 -15.92 19.77 19.80
CA GLU A 58 -15.89 20.73 18.68
C GLU A 58 -15.06 20.26 17.48
N VAL A 59 -14.28 19.18 17.60
CA VAL A 59 -13.45 18.66 16.51
C VAL A 59 -14.04 17.37 15.94
N PRO A 60 -14.75 17.41 14.79
CA PRO A 60 -15.42 16.24 14.26
C PRO A 60 -14.44 15.24 13.64
N ILE A 61 -14.70 13.95 13.84
CA ILE A 61 -14.05 12.87 13.09
C ILE A 61 -14.61 12.87 11.65
N LEU A 62 -13.77 13.20 10.68
CA LEU A 62 -14.10 13.21 9.25
C LEU A 62 -14.18 11.79 8.67
N GLY A 63 -13.42 10.86 9.24
CA GLY A 63 -13.41 9.44 8.87
C GLY A 63 -12.04 8.83 9.04
N MET A 64 -11.92 7.58 8.61
CA MET A 64 -10.70 6.79 8.70
C MET A 64 -10.32 6.27 7.33
N ASP A 65 -9.02 6.29 7.02
CA ASP A 65 -8.46 5.59 5.87
C ASP A 65 -8.06 4.17 6.29
N PHE A 66 -8.84 3.20 5.83
CA PHE A 66 -8.62 1.77 6.08
C PHE A 66 -7.68 1.14 5.05
N SER A 67 -6.85 1.94 4.37
CA SER A 67 -5.83 1.42 3.45
C SER A 67 -4.82 0.55 4.19
N LEU A 68 -4.52 -0.62 3.62
CA LEU A 68 -3.45 -1.46 4.12
C LEU A 68 -2.13 -0.89 3.62
N SER A 69 -1.51 -0.05 4.45
CA SER A 69 -0.24 0.61 4.19
C SER A 69 0.91 -0.05 4.93
N PRO A 70 2.10 -0.19 4.31
CA PRO A 70 3.26 -0.77 4.96
C PRO A 70 4.07 0.27 5.73
N TRP A 71 4.91 -0.22 6.63
CA TRP A 71 6.03 0.55 7.16
C TRP A 71 7.19 -0.38 7.51
N MET A 72 8.23 -0.36 6.70
CA MET A 72 9.46 -1.14 6.87
C MET A 72 9.17 -2.64 7.04
N GLU A 73 9.42 -3.21 8.23
CA GLU A 73 9.17 -4.61 8.55
C GLU A 73 7.68 -4.98 8.56
N GLU A 74 6.80 -3.99 8.74
CA GLU A 74 5.36 -4.13 8.60
C GLU A 74 4.97 -4.09 7.12
N SER A 75 5.39 -5.11 6.40
CA SER A 75 5.12 -5.30 4.98
C SER A 75 3.66 -5.63 4.67
N ALA A 76 3.09 -4.87 3.73
CA ALA A 76 1.80 -5.16 3.10
C ALA A 76 1.95 -6.26 2.04
N ALA A 77 3.12 -6.35 1.39
CA ALA A 77 3.45 -7.46 0.48
C ALA A 77 3.45 -8.82 1.19
N ARG A 78 3.81 -8.85 2.49
CA ARG A 78 3.70 -10.06 3.32
C ARG A 78 2.24 -10.52 3.49
N VAL A 79 1.32 -9.59 3.74
CA VAL A 79 -0.11 -9.91 3.86
C VAL A 79 -0.61 -10.55 2.57
N VAL A 80 -0.25 -9.96 1.42
CA VAL A 80 -0.59 -10.51 0.10
C VAL A 80 -0.02 -11.92 -0.07
N SER A 81 1.25 -12.14 0.30
CA SER A 81 1.89 -13.46 0.21
C SER A 81 1.20 -14.52 1.08
N LEU A 82 0.78 -14.14 2.30
CA LEU A 82 0.03 -15.02 3.20
C LEU A 82 -1.33 -15.40 2.59
N VAL A 83 -2.08 -14.44 2.07
CA VAL A 83 -3.38 -14.68 1.40
C VAL A 83 -3.22 -15.50 0.11
N ALA A 84 -2.12 -15.29 -0.63
CA ALA A 84 -1.81 -16.03 -1.85
C ALA A 84 -1.27 -17.44 -1.60
N ARG A 85 -0.77 -17.74 -0.39
CA ARG A 85 0.05 -18.93 -0.10
C ARG A 85 1.22 -19.11 -1.07
N SER A 86 1.80 -17.98 -1.47
CA SER A 86 2.79 -17.89 -2.53
C SER A 86 3.69 -16.69 -2.24
N PRO A 87 4.97 -16.72 -2.62
CA PRO A 87 5.81 -15.53 -2.57
C PRO A 87 5.15 -14.35 -3.30
N PHE A 88 5.41 -13.13 -2.84
CA PHE A 88 4.97 -11.92 -3.53
C PHE A 88 5.50 -11.92 -4.98
N LEU A 89 4.66 -11.50 -5.94
CA LEU A 89 4.86 -11.65 -7.39
C LEU A 89 4.79 -13.08 -7.95
N GLY A 90 4.61 -14.09 -7.11
CA GLY A 90 4.30 -15.45 -7.54
C GLY A 90 2.89 -15.58 -8.11
N PRO A 91 2.55 -16.74 -8.72
CA PRO A 91 1.20 -17.05 -9.16
C PRO A 91 0.19 -16.82 -8.02
N GLY A 92 -0.93 -16.16 -8.32
CA GLY A 92 -1.96 -15.80 -7.35
C GLY A 92 -1.79 -14.43 -6.69
N THR A 93 -0.68 -13.71 -6.92
CA THR A 93 -0.49 -12.36 -6.36
C THR A 93 -1.62 -11.40 -6.76
N PRO A 94 -2.01 -11.23 -8.04
CA PRO A 94 -3.09 -10.31 -8.40
C PRO A 94 -4.45 -10.67 -7.79
N SER A 95 -4.78 -11.96 -7.69
CA SER A 95 -6.05 -12.39 -7.07
C SER A 95 -6.04 -12.16 -5.56
N ALA A 96 -4.93 -12.45 -4.87
CA ALA A 96 -4.77 -12.14 -3.45
C ALA A 96 -4.88 -10.63 -3.16
N VAL A 97 -4.29 -9.77 -4.01
CA VAL A 97 -4.47 -8.31 -3.91
C VAL A 97 -5.95 -7.93 -4.03
N ALA A 98 -6.66 -8.47 -5.02
CA ALA A 98 -8.07 -8.18 -5.21
C ALA A 98 -8.93 -8.66 -4.02
N GLU A 99 -8.61 -9.81 -3.44
CA GLU A 99 -9.27 -10.37 -2.26
C GLU A 99 -9.02 -9.53 -1.01
N VAL A 100 -7.78 -9.08 -0.78
CA VAL A 100 -7.45 -8.15 0.30
C VAL A 100 -8.26 -6.86 0.18
N ASN A 101 -8.34 -6.28 -1.03
CA ASN A 101 -9.13 -5.07 -1.26
C ASN A 101 -10.63 -5.28 -1.05
N SER A 102 -11.17 -6.42 -1.50
CA SER A 102 -12.57 -6.78 -1.24
C SER A 102 -12.82 -6.91 0.26
N ALA A 103 -11.93 -7.59 0.98
CA ALA A 103 -12.06 -7.79 2.42
C ALA A 103 -11.95 -6.48 3.21
N ILE A 104 -11.06 -5.56 2.82
CA ILE A 104 -10.99 -4.20 3.40
C ILE A 104 -12.33 -3.46 3.18
N GLY A 105 -12.84 -3.49 1.95
CA GLY A 105 -14.11 -2.85 1.60
C GLY A 105 -15.31 -3.44 2.35
N GLU A 106 -15.29 -4.74 2.61
CA GLU A 106 -16.32 -5.45 3.35
C GLU A 106 -16.25 -5.21 4.86
N ALA A 107 -15.06 -5.29 5.45
CA ALA A 107 -14.82 -5.09 6.88
C ALA A 107 -15.07 -3.65 7.32
N SER A 108 -14.80 -2.68 6.44
CA SER A 108 -15.06 -1.25 6.68
C SER A 108 -16.50 -0.82 6.36
N ARG A 109 -17.38 -1.75 5.95
CA ARG A 109 -18.77 -1.44 5.59
C ARG A 109 -19.53 -0.91 6.81
N GLY A 110 -20.19 0.24 6.65
CA GLY A 110 -20.92 0.91 7.72
C GLY A 110 -20.07 1.82 8.61
N MET A 111 -18.74 1.82 8.43
CA MET A 111 -17.83 2.75 9.09
C MET A 111 -17.66 4.03 8.28
N ARG A 112 -17.24 5.12 8.94
CA ARG A 112 -16.98 6.41 8.28
C ARG A 112 -15.62 6.35 7.55
N ARG A 113 -15.66 6.02 6.26
CA ARG A 113 -14.46 5.88 5.41
C ARG A 113 -14.03 7.22 4.83
N LEU A 114 -12.74 7.48 4.83
CA LEU A 114 -12.08 8.60 4.16
C LEU A 114 -10.83 8.08 3.43
N GLY A 115 -10.26 8.86 2.51
CA GLY A 115 -9.07 8.44 1.79
C GLY A 115 -9.36 7.28 0.84
N PHE A 116 -8.42 6.37 0.69
CA PHE A 116 -8.47 5.42 -0.41
C PHE A 116 -9.02 4.05 -0.06
N ASN A 117 -8.79 3.54 1.16
CA ASN A 117 -9.31 2.27 1.68
C ASN A 117 -8.97 1.03 0.84
N GLU A 118 -7.73 0.94 0.38
CA GLU A 118 -7.23 -0.16 -0.47
C GLU A 118 -5.75 -0.46 -0.14
N LEU A 119 -5.24 -1.61 -0.61
CA LEU A 119 -3.84 -2.01 -0.46
C LEU A 119 -2.88 -1.02 -1.12
N MET A 120 -1.87 -0.60 -0.37
CA MET A 120 -0.76 0.21 -0.85
C MET A 120 0.52 -0.62 -0.95
N LEU A 121 1.29 -0.42 -2.03
CA LEU A 121 2.58 -1.07 -2.27
C LEU A 121 3.68 -0.02 -2.60
N PRO A 122 3.93 0.99 -1.74
CA PRO A 122 5.03 1.93 -1.93
C PRO A 122 6.38 1.23 -1.74
N MET A 123 7.22 1.22 -2.77
CA MET A 123 8.43 0.37 -2.81
C MET A 123 9.41 0.69 -1.68
N ALA A 124 9.74 1.97 -1.45
CA ALA A 124 10.68 2.36 -0.41
C ALA A 124 10.14 2.26 1.03
N GLU A 125 8.86 1.94 1.24
CA GLU A 125 8.26 1.90 2.58
C GLU A 125 7.95 0.46 3.04
N ASP A 126 8.29 -0.57 2.25
CA ASP A 126 8.04 -1.98 2.53
C ASP A 126 9.31 -2.80 2.33
N ASP A 127 9.84 -3.41 3.39
CA ASP A 127 11.14 -4.07 3.34
C ASP A 127 11.14 -5.33 2.44
N LEU A 128 10.02 -6.05 2.30
CA LEU A 128 9.94 -7.16 1.35
C LEU A 128 9.97 -6.67 -0.10
N LEU A 129 9.39 -5.50 -0.39
CA LEU A 129 9.49 -4.88 -1.71
C LEU A 129 10.92 -4.42 -2.00
N LYS A 130 11.61 -3.84 -1.00
CA LYS A 130 13.03 -3.50 -1.13
C LYS A 130 13.86 -4.75 -1.39
N GLU A 131 13.70 -5.80 -0.60
CA GLU A 131 14.45 -7.06 -0.78
C GLU A 131 14.26 -7.63 -2.20
N ALA A 132 13.01 -7.68 -2.69
CA ALA A 132 12.71 -8.16 -4.05
C ALA A 132 13.28 -7.25 -5.16
N ALA A 133 13.35 -5.93 -4.92
CA ALA A 133 14.00 -5.00 -5.83
C ALA A 133 15.53 -5.17 -5.83
N LEU A 134 16.13 -5.34 -4.65
CA LEU A 134 17.56 -5.53 -4.45
C LEU A 134 18.06 -6.83 -5.09
N SER A 135 17.29 -7.90 -4.96
CA SER A 135 17.57 -9.20 -5.60
C SER A 135 17.30 -9.21 -7.11
N LEU A 136 16.81 -8.11 -7.67
CA LEU A 136 16.38 -7.95 -9.07
C LEU A 136 15.23 -8.87 -9.50
N GLU A 137 14.57 -9.53 -8.54
CA GLU A 137 13.37 -10.33 -8.78
C GLU A 137 12.19 -9.44 -9.20
N MET A 138 12.14 -8.20 -8.69
CA MET A 138 11.13 -7.20 -9.02
C MET A 138 11.74 -5.96 -9.68
N GLY A 139 11.22 -5.59 -10.85
CA GLY A 139 11.44 -4.29 -11.48
C GLY A 139 10.26 -3.35 -11.32
N ALA A 140 10.44 -2.10 -11.72
CA ALA A 140 9.40 -1.08 -11.66
C ALA A 140 8.22 -1.40 -12.59
N ARG A 141 8.47 -2.13 -13.68
CA ARG A 141 7.42 -2.63 -14.58
C ARG A 141 6.48 -3.61 -13.88
N GLU A 142 7.00 -4.51 -13.05
CA GLU A 142 6.16 -5.48 -12.32
C GLU A 142 5.20 -4.76 -11.36
N LEU A 143 5.67 -3.74 -10.64
CA LEU A 143 4.80 -2.88 -9.82
C LEU A 143 3.79 -2.12 -10.68
N ALA A 144 4.20 -1.53 -11.80
CA ALA A 144 3.30 -0.82 -12.72
C ALA A 144 2.18 -1.73 -13.24
N LEU A 145 2.47 -2.99 -13.55
CA LEU A 145 1.49 -3.98 -13.98
C LEU A 145 0.52 -4.43 -12.87
N LEU A 146 0.92 -4.30 -11.60
CA LEU A 146 0.04 -4.57 -10.46
C LEU A 146 -0.91 -3.42 -10.12
N THR A 147 -0.66 -2.21 -10.63
CA THR A 147 -1.46 -1.01 -10.32
C THR A 147 -2.95 -1.08 -10.63
N PRO A 148 -3.47 -1.87 -11.61
CA PRO A 148 -4.91 -2.04 -11.75
C PRO A 148 -5.57 -2.71 -10.55
N TYR A 149 -4.80 -3.49 -9.77
CA TYR A 149 -5.29 -4.28 -8.64
C TYR A 149 -5.08 -3.59 -7.30
N CYS A 150 -4.02 -2.79 -7.14
CA CYS A 150 -3.72 -2.05 -5.91
C CYS A 150 -4.00 -0.54 -6.06
N LEU A 151 -3.77 0.23 -5.00
CA LEU A 151 -4.05 1.66 -4.97
C LEU A 151 -2.82 2.55 -5.17
N SER A 152 -1.66 2.14 -4.66
CA SER A 152 -0.46 2.99 -4.61
C SER A 152 -0.08 3.57 -5.97
N GLY A 153 -0.41 2.87 -7.05
CA GLY A 153 0.18 3.16 -8.35
C GLY A 153 1.66 2.81 -8.31
N LEU A 154 2.50 3.63 -8.95
CA LEU A 154 3.95 3.46 -8.91
C LEU A 154 4.54 4.43 -7.87
N ASP A 155 4.49 4.03 -6.60
CA ASP A 155 4.81 4.90 -5.47
C ASP A 155 6.17 4.56 -4.84
N MET A 156 6.91 5.61 -4.46
CA MET A 156 8.25 5.55 -3.87
C MET A 156 9.23 4.62 -4.58
N VAL A 157 9.19 4.59 -5.90
CA VAL A 157 10.17 3.81 -6.66
C VAL A 157 11.42 4.64 -6.89
N VAL A 158 12.58 4.00 -6.73
CA VAL A 158 13.87 4.58 -7.08
C VAL A 158 14.32 3.98 -8.41
N LEU A 159 14.61 4.82 -9.39
CA LEU A 159 15.02 4.41 -10.74
C LEU A 159 16.36 5.05 -11.11
N PRO A 160 17.16 4.39 -11.96
CA PRO A 160 18.46 4.92 -12.33
C PRO A 160 18.29 6.21 -13.14
N LEU A 161 19.12 7.22 -12.87
CA LEU A 161 19.15 8.48 -13.61
C LEU A 161 19.57 8.26 -15.06
N SER A 162 20.34 7.20 -15.32
CA SER A 162 20.70 6.73 -16.66
C SER A 162 19.49 6.22 -17.46
N MET A 163 18.32 6.03 -16.84
CA MET A 163 17.12 5.62 -17.57
C MET A 163 16.73 6.65 -18.64
N GLY A 164 16.35 6.15 -19.80
CA GLY A 164 15.83 7.01 -20.86
C GLY A 164 14.52 7.68 -20.46
N ARG A 165 14.39 9.00 -20.70
CA ARG A 165 13.14 9.75 -20.49
C ARG A 165 11.94 9.11 -21.20
N SER A 166 12.18 8.47 -22.35
CA SER A 166 11.18 7.73 -23.11
C SER A 166 10.59 6.57 -22.29
N ASP A 167 11.42 5.82 -21.57
CA ASP A 167 10.95 4.63 -20.85
C ASP A 167 10.23 5.01 -19.55
N LEU A 168 10.68 6.06 -18.87
CA LEU A 168 9.92 6.66 -17.78
C LEU A 168 8.53 7.13 -18.25
N ALA A 169 8.45 7.80 -19.41
CA ALA A 169 7.17 8.24 -19.97
C ALA A 169 6.23 7.07 -20.30
N LYS A 170 6.76 5.96 -20.82
CA LYS A 170 5.97 4.74 -21.07
C LYS A 170 5.46 4.14 -19.76
N LEU A 171 6.31 4.04 -18.74
CA LEU A 171 5.94 3.50 -17.43
C LEU A 171 4.85 4.33 -16.75
N ILE A 172 4.95 5.67 -16.82
CA ILE A 172 3.87 6.58 -16.39
C ILE A 172 2.60 6.33 -17.21
N GLY A 173 2.73 6.14 -18.53
CA GLY A 173 1.63 5.79 -19.43
C GLY A 173 0.88 4.51 -19.04
N ASP A 174 1.60 3.49 -18.56
CA ASP A 174 1.02 2.24 -18.06
C ASP A 174 0.17 2.51 -16.80
N VAL A 175 0.69 3.27 -15.84
CA VAL A 175 -0.06 3.66 -14.62
C VAL A 175 -1.26 4.55 -14.95
N MET A 176 -1.12 5.49 -15.90
CA MET A 176 -2.25 6.30 -16.38
C MET A 176 -3.33 5.43 -17.02
N THR A 177 -2.94 4.39 -17.75
CA THR A 177 -3.88 3.45 -18.36
C THR A 177 -4.59 2.62 -17.29
N ALA A 178 -3.87 2.12 -16.29
CA ALA A 178 -4.44 1.44 -15.13
C ALA A 178 -5.45 2.34 -14.38
N SER A 179 -5.12 3.61 -14.16
CA SER A 179 -6.02 4.60 -13.55
C SER A 179 -7.33 4.77 -14.34
N ARG A 180 -7.25 4.85 -15.68
CA ARG A 180 -8.43 4.94 -16.55
C ARG A 180 -9.30 3.70 -16.50
N ILE A 181 -8.68 2.50 -16.51
CA ILE A 181 -9.40 1.22 -16.41
C ILE A 181 -10.09 1.10 -15.05
N LYS A 182 -9.35 1.38 -13.96
CA LYS A 182 -9.84 1.31 -12.59
C LYS A 182 -10.85 2.41 -12.25
N ARG A 183 -10.85 3.51 -13.02
CA ARG A 183 -11.62 4.74 -12.76
C ARG A 183 -11.33 5.31 -11.36
N ARG A 184 -10.06 5.24 -10.97
CA ARG A 184 -9.56 5.71 -9.67
C ARG A 184 -8.29 6.53 -9.88
N VAL A 185 -8.05 7.46 -8.97
CA VAL A 185 -6.77 8.18 -8.90
C VAL A 185 -5.70 7.20 -8.45
N LEU A 186 -4.54 7.22 -9.12
CA LEU A 186 -3.34 6.47 -8.75
C LEU A 186 -2.18 7.45 -8.54
N GLY A 187 -1.27 7.11 -7.64
CA GLY A 187 -0.05 7.87 -7.38
C GLY A 187 1.08 7.49 -8.33
N VAL A 188 1.93 8.46 -8.67
CA VAL A 188 3.25 8.20 -9.25
C VAL A 188 4.26 9.05 -8.50
N ARG A 189 5.21 8.40 -7.82
CA ARG A 189 6.32 9.04 -7.11
C ARG A 189 7.60 8.29 -7.45
N VAL A 190 8.40 8.90 -8.31
CA VAL A 190 9.65 8.35 -8.82
C VAL A 190 10.81 9.22 -8.33
N VAL A 191 11.79 8.59 -7.71
CA VAL A 191 13.08 9.20 -7.35
C VAL A 191 14.10 8.74 -8.37
N LEU A 192 14.77 9.68 -9.04
CA LEU A 192 15.88 9.36 -9.95
C LEU A 192 17.20 9.45 -9.17
N ALA A 193 18.02 8.41 -9.29
CA ALA A 193 19.28 8.29 -8.55
C ALA A 193 20.46 8.04 -9.50
N ASP A 194 21.59 8.68 -9.25
CA ASP A 194 22.84 8.43 -9.99
C ASP A 194 23.52 7.15 -9.47
N ALA A 195 22.88 6.02 -9.76
CA ALA A 195 23.24 4.68 -9.34
C ALA A 195 22.57 3.66 -10.30
N GLU A 196 23.14 2.46 -10.36
CA GLU A 196 22.71 1.38 -11.26
C GLU A 196 21.69 0.44 -10.59
N PRO A 197 20.86 -0.28 -11.36
CA PRO A 197 19.93 -1.26 -10.82
C PRO A 197 20.61 -2.28 -9.89
N GLY A 198 20.04 -2.49 -8.71
CA GLY A 198 20.59 -3.38 -7.67
C GLY A 198 21.58 -2.70 -6.72
N GLU A 199 21.97 -1.44 -6.98
CA GLU A 199 22.63 -0.61 -5.97
C GLU A 199 21.60 -0.02 -5.00
N GLU A 200 22.05 0.41 -3.82
CA GLU A 200 21.20 1.06 -2.81
C GLU A 200 21.56 2.54 -2.65
N ILE A 201 20.55 3.38 -2.41
CA ILE A 201 20.74 4.76 -1.98
C ILE A 201 20.19 4.99 -0.57
N GLU A 202 20.77 5.93 0.17
CA GLU A 202 20.22 6.35 1.46
C GLU A 202 19.08 7.37 1.23
N LEU A 203 17.87 7.03 1.70
CA LEU A 203 16.68 7.85 1.53
C LEU A 203 16.08 8.27 2.88
N GLY A 204 16.91 8.84 3.75
CA GLY A 204 16.49 9.42 5.02
C GLY A 204 15.72 8.43 5.89
N ARG A 205 14.46 8.76 6.22
CA ARG A 205 13.62 7.89 7.07
C ARG A 205 13.29 6.53 6.45
N PHE A 206 13.51 6.36 5.14
CA PHE A 206 13.26 5.10 4.42
C PHE A 206 14.47 4.15 4.43
N GLY A 207 15.60 4.60 4.99
CA GLY A 207 16.84 3.84 5.08
C GLY A 207 17.50 3.63 3.71
N ARG A 208 18.16 2.49 3.55
CA ARG A 208 18.71 2.06 2.25
C ARG A 208 17.58 1.56 1.35
N VAL A 209 17.48 2.16 0.17
CA VAL A 209 16.44 1.86 -0.81
C VAL A 209 17.10 1.44 -2.12
N PRO A 210 16.77 0.26 -2.67
CA PRO A 210 17.36 -0.21 -3.91
C PRO A 210 16.91 0.58 -5.13
N VAL A 211 17.82 0.80 -6.05
CA VAL A 211 17.54 1.28 -7.40
C VAL A 211 16.95 0.12 -8.20
N MET A 212 15.71 0.26 -8.66
CA MET A 212 15.03 -0.80 -9.40
C MET A 212 15.48 -0.85 -10.85
N ARG A 213 15.51 -2.07 -11.42
CA ARG A 213 15.46 -2.24 -12.87
C ARG A 213 14.09 -1.85 -13.42
N ILE A 214 14.02 -1.53 -14.70
CA ILE A 214 12.74 -1.38 -15.43
C ILE A 214 12.26 -2.75 -15.87
#